data_AF-A0A3D3VAP6-F1
#
_entry.id   AF-A0A3D3VAP6-F1
#
_cell.length_a   1.000
_cell.length_b   1.000
_cell.length_c   1.000
_cell.angle_alpha   90.00
_cell.angle_beta   90.00
_cell.angle_gamma   90.00
#
_symmetry.space_group_name_H-M   'P 1'
#
loop_
_entity.id
_entity.type
_entity.pdbx_description
1 polymer ?
#
loop_
_entity_poly.entity_id
_entity_poly.type
_entity_poly.pdbx_seq_one_letter_code
_entity_poly.pdbx_strand_id
1 'polypeptide(L)'
;RMRGGEFDDGAKVLRAKIDMASGNINLRDPVLYRIMRASHPRTGDTWCIYPTYDFAHGQSDAIEHITHSLCTLEFEDHRPLYDW
;
A
#
# COMPACT_ATOMS: atom_id res chain seq x y z
N ARG A 1 -3.89 -1.23 17.57
CA ARG A 1 -5.36 -1.29 17.39
C ARG A 1 -5.77 -1.99 16.10
N MET A 2 -5.49 -1.45 14.89
CA MET A 2 -5.85 -2.12 13.63
C MET A 2 -5.23 -3.53 13.49
N ARG A 3 -3.89 -3.64 13.59
CA ARG A 3 -3.18 -4.95 13.60
C ARG A 3 -3.66 -5.91 14.71
N GLY A 4 -4.18 -5.36 15.81
CA GLY A 4 -4.72 -6.14 16.92
C GLY A 4 -6.15 -6.67 16.68
N GLY A 5 -6.73 -6.42 15.51
CA GLY A 5 -8.07 -6.92 15.16
C GLY A 5 -9.22 -6.19 15.86
N GLU A 6 -9.00 -5.00 16.44
CA GLU A 6 -10.01 -4.27 17.22
C GLU A 6 -11.13 -3.62 16.37
N PHE A 7 -10.98 -3.53 15.05
CA PHE A 7 -11.92 -2.81 14.17
C PHE A 7 -12.37 -3.70 13.01
N ASP A 8 -13.62 -3.57 12.58
CA ASP A 8 -14.17 -4.33 11.45
C ASP A 8 -13.49 -4.01 10.11
N ASP A 9 -13.70 -4.87 9.12
CA ASP A 9 -13.17 -4.71 7.77
C ASP A 9 -13.68 -3.39 7.16
N GLY A 10 -12.78 -2.63 6.54
CA GLY A 10 -13.09 -1.31 5.99
C GLY A 10 -13.30 -0.17 7.00
N ALA A 11 -13.35 -0.45 8.32
CA ALA A 11 -13.64 0.57 9.32
C ALA A 11 -12.56 1.66 9.44
N LYS A 12 -11.30 1.31 9.15
CA LYS A 12 -10.14 2.22 9.17
C LYS A 12 -9.10 1.83 8.12
N VAL A 13 -8.32 2.82 7.71
CA VAL A 13 -7.17 2.66 6.82
C VAL A 13 -6.00 3.48 7.32
N LEU A 14 -4.78 3.02 7.03
CA LEU A 14 -3.59 3.86 7.14
C LEU A 14 -3.41 4.59 5.81
N ARG A 15 -3.15 5.90 5.85
CA ARG A 15 -2.88 6.72 4.67
C ARG A 15 -1.52 7.39 4.82
N ALA A 16 -0.81 7.56 3.72
CA ALA A 16 0.31 8.50 3.68
C ALA A 16 -0.24 9.92 3.86
N LYS A 17 0.63 10.84 4.28
CA LYS A 17 0.30 12.26 4.39
C LYS A 17 1.21 13.01 3.41
N ILE A 18 0.67 13.36 2.25
CA ILE A 18 1.40 13.92 1.12
C ILE A 18 0.76 15.26 0.76
N ASP A 19 -0.13 15.30 -0.24
CA ASP A 19 -0.81 16.53 -0.67
C ASP A 19 -2.18 16.23 -1.27
N MET A 20 -3.24 16.53 -0.51
CA MET A 20 -4.63 16.38 -0.96
C MET A 20 -5.00 17.30 -2.14
N ALA A 21 -4.25 18.36 -2.42
CA ALA A 21 -4.48 19.27 -3.54
C ALA A 21 -3.70 18.88 -4.81
N SER A 22 -2.87 17.84 -4.76
CA SER A 22 -2.02 17.44 -5.88
C SER A 22 -2.81 17.20 -7.16
N GLY A 23 -2.25 17.60 -8.31
CA GLY A 23 -2.79 17.28 -9.63
C GLY A 23 -2.74 15.79 -9.95
N ASN A 24 -1.83 15.05 -9.30
CA ASN A 24 -1.77 13.59 -9.37
C ASN A 24 -2.61 12.97 -8.24
N ILE A 25 -3.59 12.14 -8.60
CA ILE A 25 -4.51 11.53 -7.64
C ILE A 25 -3.80 10.57 -6.68
N ASN A 26 -2.72 9.92 -7.12
CA ASN A 26 -1.95 8.97 -6.32
C ASN A 26 -1.18 9.65 -5.18
N LEU A 27 -0.99 10.97 -5.23
CA LEU A 27 -0.37 11.76 -4.16
C LEU A 27 -1.39 12.36 -3.18
N ARG A 28 -2.69 12.09 -3.35
CA ARG A 28 -3.74 12.61 -2.45
C ARG A 28 -3.94 11.70 -1.25
N ASP A 29 -2.95 11.70 -0.36
CA ASP A 29 -2.90 10.86 0.85
C ASP A 29 -3.30 9.39 0.53
N PRO A 30 -2.53 8.67 -0.29
CA PRO A 30 -2.89 7.32 -0.71
C PRO A 30 -3.02 6.35 0.46
N VAL A 31 -3.87 5.35 0.31
CA VAL A 31 -4.06 4.30 1.31
C VAL A 31 -2.87 3.35 1.28
N LEU A 32 -2.26 3.09 2.45
CA LEU A 32 -1.12 2.18 2.61
C LEU A 32 -1.54 0.81 3.15
N TYR A 33 -2.47 0.77 4.11
CA TYR A 33 -3.00 -0.47 4.68
C TYR A 33 -4.52 -0.43 4.84
N ARG A 34 -5.15 -1.59 4.62
CA ARG A 34 -6.56 -1.85 4.88
C ARG A 34 -6.73 -2.97 5.88
N ILE A 35 -7.82 -2.94 6.64
CA ILE A 35 -8.25 -4.08 7.47
C ILE A 35 -9.02 -5.05 6.58
N MET A 36 -8.62 -6.32 6.60
CA MET A 36 -9.28 -7.42 5.92
C MET A 36 -9.04 -8.69 6.73
N ARG A 37 -10.11 -9.35 7.16
CA ARG A 37 -10.05 -10.64 7.86
C ARG A 37 -10.22 -11.77 6.86
N ALA A 38 -9.11 -12.12 6.21
CA ALA A 38 -9.02 -13.25 5.30
C ALA A 38 -7.78 -14.06 5.63
N SER A 39 -7.88 -15.38 5.49
CA SER A 39 -6.73 -16.27 5.64
C SER A 39 -5.80 -16.12 4.44
N HIS A 40 -4.51 -15.86 4.68
CA HIS A 40 -3.54 -15.68 3.62
C HIS A 40 -2.79 -16.99 3.32
N PRO A 41 -2.63 -17.40 2.05
CA PRO A 41 -2.03 -18.70 1.71
C PRO A 41 -0.64 -18.98 2.29
N ARG A 42 0.17 -17.94 2.54
CA ARG A 42 1.53 -18.09 3.08
C ARG A 42 1.66 -17.80 4.57
N THR A 43 0.76 -17.00 5.15
CA THR A 43 0.88 -16.48 6.52
C THR A 43 -0.31 -16.82 7.40
N GLY A 44 -1.28 -17.58 6.87
CA GLY A 44 -2.50 -17.98 7.57
C GLY A 44 -3.25 -16.79 8.14
N ASP A 45 -3.68 -16.93 9.39
CA ASP A 45 -4.49 -15.92 10.11
C ASP A 45 -3.63 -14.96 10.95
N THR A 46 -2.32 -14.91 10.69
CA THR A 46 -1.38 -14.05 11.44
C THR A 46 -1.69 -12.56 11.29
N TRP A 47 -2.30 -12.17 10.16
CA TRP A 47 -2.52 -10.77 9.80
C TRP A 47 -3.99 -10.50 9.50
N CYS A 48 -4.49 -9.38 10.03
CA CYS A 48 -5.80 -8.81 9.69
C CYS A 48 -5.69 -7.44 9.00
N ILE A 49 -4.47 -7.02 8.67
CA ILE A 49 -4.18 -5.81 7.90
C ILE A 49 -3.24 -6.17 6.75
N TYR A 50 -3.55 -5.64 5.57
CA TYR A 50 -2.80 -5.94 4.35
C TYR A 50 -2.41 -4.65 3.64
N PRO A 51 -1.17 -4.57 3.11
CA PRO A 51 -0.71 -3.41 2.39
C PRO A 51 -1.40 -3.30 1.02
N THR A 52 -1.52 -2.08 0.51
CA THR A 52 -1.91 -1.84 -0.89
C THR A 52 -0.73 -2.12 -1.82
N TYR A 53 -1.03 -2.26 -3.13
CA TYR A 53 0.00 -2.41 -4.15
C TYR A 53 1.02 -1.28 -4.08
N ASP A 54 0.57 -0.03 -4.08
CA ASP A 54 1.44 1.16 -4.08
C ASP A 54 2.43 1.19 -2.92
N PHE A 55 2.00 0.75 -1.73
CA PHE A 55 2.88 0.69 -0.58
C PHE A 55 3.81 -0.52 -0.63
N ALA A 56 3.34 -1.68 -1.10
CA ALA A 56 4.14 -2.90 -1.09
C ALA A 56 5.19 -2.93 -2.22
N HIS A 57 4.89 -2.34 -3.38
CA HIS A 57 5.68 -2.52 -4.60
C HIS A 57 7.09 -1.95 -4.48
N GLY A 58 7.22 -0.63 -4.31
CA GLY A 58 8.55 0.00 -4.22
C GLY A 58 9.34 -0.41 -2.99
N GLN A 59 8.67 -0.78 -1.90
CA GLN A 59 9.32 -1.30 -0.70
C GLN A 59 9.89 -2.71 -0.95
N SER A 60 9.17 -3.57 -1.69
CA SER A 60 9.69 -4.88 -2.09
C SER A 60 10.91 -4.74 -2.98
N ASP A 61 10.85 -3.86 -3.99
CA ASP A 61 11.96 -3.57 -4.90
C ASP A 61 13.20 -3.06 -4.15
N ALA A 62 13.00 -2.17 -3.16
CA ALA A 62 14.10 -1.67 -2.33
C ALA A 62 14.72 -2.76 -1.45
N ILE A 63 13.90 -3.65 -0.86
CA ILE A 63 14.36 -4.78 -0.04
C ILE A 63 15.14 -5.80 -0.89
N GLU A 64 14.72 -6.03 -2.12
CA GLU A 64 15.33 -6.99 -3.05
C GLU A 64 16.49 -6.39 -3.86
N HIS A 65 16.81 -5.10 -3.66
CA HIS A 65 17.85 -4.36 -4.38
C HIS A 65 17.63 -4.35 -5.90
N ILE A 66 16.38 -4.21 -6.33
CA ILE A 66 16.02 -4.07 -7.74
C ILE A 66 16.63 -2.78 -8.29
N THR A 67 17.35 -2.91 -9.40
CA THR A 67 18.01 -1.78 -10.07
C THR A 67 17.11 -1.10 -11.09
N HIS A 68 16.22 -1.87 -11.73
CA HIS A 68 15.32 -1.42 -12.78
C HIS A 68 13.95 -2.07 -12.58
N SER A 69 13.04 -1.33 -11.93
CA SER A 69 11.64 -1.73 -11.80
C SER A 69 10.91 -1.40 -13.09
N LEU A 70 10.67 -2.41 -13.93
CA LEU A 70 10.05 -2.27 -15.24
C LEU A 70 8.56 -2.61 -15.15
N CYS A 71 7.71 -1.60 -15.33
CA CYS A 71 6.25 -1.74 -15.37
C CYS A 71 5.67 -1.23 -16.70
N THR A 72 4.38 -1.50 -16.93
CA THR A 72 3.65 -1.01 -18.09
C THR A 72 3.17 0.43 -17.89
N LEU A 73 2.65 1.07 -18.95
CA LEU A 73 2.22 2.47 -18.91
C LEU A 73 1.00 2.72 -18.01
N GLU A 74 0.24 1.68 -17.68
CA GLU A 74 -0.87 1.76 -16.72
C GLU A 74 -0.42 2.23 -15.32
N PHE A 75 0.88 2.19 -15.02
CA PHE A 75 1.46 2.63 -13.75
C PHE A 75 2.32 3.91 -13.87
N GLU A 76 2.26 4.61 -15.00
CA GLU A 76 3.05 5.82 -15.22
C GLU A 76 2.79 6.90 -14.15
N ASP A 77 1.53 7.14 -13.80
CA ASP A 77 1.13 8.13 -12.80
C ASP A 77 1.31 7.65 -11.36
N HIS A 78 1.64 6.37 -11.15
CA HIS A 78 2.02 5.81 -9.84
C HIS A 78 3.49 6.08 -9.52
N ARG A 79 4.33 6.36 -10.52
CA ARG A 79 5.77 6.60 -10.33
C ARG A 79 6.08 7.70 -9.30
N PRO A 80 5.40 8.86 -9.28
CA PRO A 80 5.64 9.88 -8.25
C PRO A 80 5.37 9.39 -6.82
N LEU A 81 4.44 8.46 -6.62
CA LEU A 81 4.19 7.85 -5.32
C LEU A 81 5.25 6.79 -4.98
N TYR A 82 5.71 6.03 -5.97
CA TYR A 82 6.80 5.06 -5.79
C TYR A 82 8.09 5.74 -5.30
N ASP A 83 8.40 6.93 -5.82
CA ASP A 83 9.63 7.67 -5.48
C ASP A 83 9.52 8.49 -4.17
N TRP A 84 8.31 8.68 -3.62
CA TRP A 84 8.05 9.46 -2.39
C TRP A 84 8.42 8.69 -1.11
#